data_AF-A0A175YIL8-F1
#
_entry.id   AF-A0A175YIL8-F1
#
_cell.length_a   1.000
_cell.length_b   1.000
_cell.length_c   1.000
_cell.angle_alpha   90.00
_cell.angle_beta   90.00
_cell.angle_gamma   90.00
#
_symmetry.space_group_name_H-M   'P 1'
#
loop_
_entity.id
_entity.type
_entity.pdbx_description
1 polymer ?
#
loop_
_entity_poly.entity_id
_entity_poly.type
_entity_poly.pdbx_seq_one_letter_code
_entity_poly.pdbx_strand_id
1 'polypeptide(L)'
;MEFSKKKQKGKLPKEARDMLLDWWKVHYKWPYPTEADKNFLAESTGLDQKQINNWFINQRKRHWKPSEEMQLAVMDSISGQFYPTDD
;
A
#
# COMPACT_ATOMS: atom_id res chain seq x y z
N MET A 1 20.53 -22.88 -4.48
CA MET A 1 19.25 -22.97 -5.21
C MET A 1 18.58 -21.63 -5.08
N GLU A 2 18.57 -20.79 -6.11
CA GLU A 2 17.70 -19.61 -6.08
C GLU A 2 17.26 -19.32 -7.51
N PHE A 3 16.13 -19.92 -7.86
CA PHE A 3 15.49 -19.65 -9.13
C PHE A 3 14.96 -18.23 -9.07
N SER A 4 15.73 -17.29 -9.63
CA SER A 4 15.21 -16.01 -10.13
C SER A 4 14.17 -16.33 -11.22
N LYS A 5 12.95 -16.64 -10.80
CA LYS A 5 11.79 -16.83 -11.68
C LYS A 5 11.41 -15.46 -12.21
N LYS A 6 12.08 -15.04 -13.29
CA LYS A 6 11.69 -13.93 -14.15
C LYS A 6 10.28 -14.22 -14.67
N LYS A 7 9.24 -13.83 -13.91
CA LYS A 7 7.83 -14.01 -14.26
C LYS A 7 7.38 -12.89 -15.20
N GLN A 8 6.57 -13.28 -16.17
CA GLN A 8 6.16 -12.49 -17.32
C GLN A 8 5.53 -11.14 -16.95
N LYS A 9 6.00 -10.08 -17.62
CA LYS A 9 5.41 -8.73 -17.63
C LYS A 9 3.93 -8.83 -18.06
N GLY A 10 3.01 -8.73 -17.11
CA GLY A 10 1.60 -8.53 -17.48
C GLY A 10 0.65 -8.56 -16.30
N LYS A 11 0.69 -9.61 -15.47
CA LYS A 11 -0.24 -9.80 -14.35
C LYS A 11 0.45 -10.55 -13.20
N LEU A 12 0.12 -10.17 -11.97
CA LEU A 12 0.57 -10.90 -10.78
C LEU A 12 -0.08 -12.30 -10.75
N PRO A 13 0.62 -13.32 -10.23
CA PRO A 13 0.01 -14.62 -9.94
C PRO A 13 -1.25 -14.46 -9.08
N LYS A 14 -2.24 -15.34 -9.27
CA LYS A 14 -3.51 -15.26 -8.55
C LYS A 14 -3.29 -15.36 -7.04
N GLU A 15 -2.47 -16.30 -6.61
CA GLU A 15 -2.16 -16.57 -5.21
C GLU A 15 -1.51 -15.33 -4.56
N ALA A 16 -0.53 -14.73 -5.25
CA ALA A 16 0.12 -13.50 -4.80
C ALA A 16 -0.89 -12.36 -4.65
N ARG A 17 -1.81 -12.20 -5.62
CA ARG A 17 -2.86 -11.18 -5.55
C ARG A 17 -3.82 -11.42 -4.39
N ASP A 18 -4.22 -12.67 -4.16
CA ASP A 18 -5.18 -13.01 -3.12
C ASP A 18 -4.58 -12.70 -1.72
N MET A 19 -3.30 -12.99 -1.50
CA MET A 19 -2.59 -12.59 -0.27
C MET A 19 -2.53 -11.07 -0.07
N LEU A 20 -2.24 -10.31 -1.13
CA LEU A 20 -2.23 -8.85 -1.08
C LEU A 20 -3.63 -8.29 -0.77
N LEU A 21 -4.68 -8.90 -1.32
CA LEU A 21 -6.07 -8.55 -1.04
C LEU A 21 -6.47 -8.86 0.40
N ASP A 22 -5.95 -9.92 0.99
CA ASP A 22 -6.25 -10.26 2.38
C ASP A 22 -5.63 -9.26 3.36
N TRP A 23 -4.36 -8.90 3.16
CA TRP A 23 -3.74 -7.81 3.92
C TRP A 23 -4.53 -6.50 3.74
N TRP A 24 -4.92 -6.19 2.51
CA TRP A 24 -5.72 -5.00 2.16
C TRP A 24 -7.05 -4.92 2.90
N LYS A 25 -7.81 -6.02 2.98
CA LYS A 25 -9.12 -6.05 3.66
C LYS A 25 -8.98 -5.73 5.14
N VAL A 26 -7.95 -6.30 5.79
CA VAL A 26 -7.65 -6.07 7.21
C VAL A 26 -7.28 -4.61 7.45
N HIS A 27 -6.54 -4.00 6.51
CA HIS A 27 -6.03 -2.63 6.63
C HIS A 27 -6.81 -1.61 5.80
N TYR A 28 -8.08 -1.88 5.45
CA TYR A 28 -8.83 -1.02 4.52
C TYR A 28 -8.97 0.44 4.99
N LYS A 29 -9.01 0.66 6.31
CA LYS A 29 -9.05 2.00 6.91
C LYS A 29 -7.78 2.80 6.60
N TRP A 30 -6.60 2.15 6.64
CA TRP A 30 -5.31 2.77 6.36
C TRP A 30 -4.40 1.82 5.57
N PRO A 31 -4.61 1.69 4.25
CA PRO A 31 -3.94 0.68 3.42
C PRO A 31 -2.55 1.14 2.96
N TYR A 32 -1.73 1.55 3.92
CA TYR A 32 -0.34 1.93 3.73
C TYR A 32 0.54 0.93 4.49
N PRO A 33 0.99 -0.15 3.81
CA PRO A 33 1.86 -1.13 4.46
C PRO A 33 3.16 -0.48 4.90
N THR A 34 3.64 -0.87 6.09
CA THR A 34 4.96 -0.49 6.58
C THR A 34 6.06 -1.19 5.78
N GLU A 35 7.33 -0.80 5.96
CA GLU A 35 8.45 -1.51 5.33
C GLU A 35 8.51 -2.98 5.76
N ALA A 36 8.18 -3.28 7.02
CA ALA A 36 8.09 -4.64 7.52
C ALA A 36 6.97 -5.44 6.82
N ASP A 37 5.79 -4.84 6.65
CA ASP A 37 4.69 -5.47 5.91
C ASP A 37 5.07 -5.75 4.46
N LYS A 38 5.72 -4.78 3.80
CA LYS A 38 6.17 -4.94 2.40
C LYS A 38 7.17 -6.08 2.25
N ASN A 39 8.12 -6.20 3.18
CA ASN A 39 9.09 -7.29 3.19
C ASN A 39 8.40 -8.64 3.39
N PHE A 40 7.53 -8.74 4.39
CA PHE A 40 6.76 -9.96 4.64
C PHE A 40 5.91 -10.37 3.43
N LEU A 41 5.23 -9.43 2.79
CA LEU A 41 4.43 -9.70 1.59
C LEU A 41 5.29 -10.09 0.39
N ALA A 42 6.45 -9.45 0.19
CA ALA A 42 7.40 -9.79 -0.87
C ALA A 42 7.91 -11.24 -0.72
N GLU A 43 8.36 -11.61 0.48
CA GLU A 43 8.81 -12.97 0.80
C GLU A 43 7.69 -14.00 0.60
N SER A 44 6.51 -13.72 1.15
CA SER A 44 5.39 -14.67 1.11
C SER A 44 4.80 -14.86 -0.28
N THR A 45 4.82 -13.82 -1.13
CA THR A 45 4.25 -13.89 -2.49
C THR A 45 5.28 -14.20 -3.57
N GLY A 46 6.58 -14.13 -3.24
CA GLY A 46 7.69 -14.22 -4.19
C GLY A 46 7.74 -13.06 -5.18
N LEU A 47 7.15 -11.92 -4.83
CA LEU A 47 7.20 -10.68 -5.62
C LEU A 47 8.33 -9.79 -5.13
N ASP A 48 8.85 -8.96 -6.01
CA ASP A 48 9.78 -7.91 -5.59
C ASP A 48 9.03 -6.76 -4.89
N GLN A 49 9.72 -6.00 -4.04
CA GLN A 49 9.11 -4.87 -3.32
C GLN A 49 8.49 -3.82 -4.27
N LYS A 50 9.02 -3.64 -5.48
CA LYS A 50 8.47 -2.70 -6.46
C LYS A 50 7.10 -3.16 -6.96
N GLN A 51 6.90 -4.45 -7.17
CA GLN A 51 5.62 -5.05 -7.51
C GLN A 51 4.61 -4.88 -6.37
N ILE A 52 5.04 -5.09 -5.12
CA ILE A 52 4.21 -4.85 -3.92
C ILE A 52 3.77 -3.38 -3.88
N ASN A 53 4.73 -2.44 -3.97
CA ASN A 53 4.46 -1.01 -3.95
C ASN A 53 3.49 -0.59 -5.07
N ASN A 54 3.75 -1.03 -6.31
CA ASN A 54 2.90 -0.72 -7.45
C ASN A 54 1.49 -1.28 -7.30
N TRP A 55 1.35 -2.47 -6.71
CA TRP A 55 0.04 -3.06 -6.45
C TRP A 55 -0.74 -2.20 -5.46
N PHE A 56 -0.15 -1.84 -4.31
CA PHE A 56 -0.83 -1.03 -3.30
C PHE A 56 -1.17 0.38 -3.79
N ILE A 57 -0.29 1.02 -4.57
CA ILE A 57 -0.58 2.32 -5.21
C ILE A 57 -1.79 2.21 -6.13
N ASN A 58 -1.80 1.21 -7.02
CA ASN A 58 -2.90 1.02 -7.96
C ASN A 58 -4.19 0.59 -7.26
N GLN A 59 -4.10 -0.24 -6.22
CA GLN A 59 -5.24 -0.70 -5.44
C GLN A 59 -5.89 0.47 -4.70
N ARG A 60 -5.10 1.34 -4.05
CA ARG A 60 -5.61 2.60 -3.46
C ARG A 60 -6.30 3.48 -4.47
N LYS A 61 -5.63 3.76 -5.59
CA LYS A 61 -6.19 4.61 -6.65
C LYS A 61 -7.54 4.11 -7.18
N ARG A 62 -7.76 2.79 -7.21
CA ARG A 62 -8.97 2.17 -7.78
C ARG A 62 -10.08 1.92 -6.76
N HIS A 63 -9.73 1.58 -5.52
CA HIS A 63 -10.67 0.97 -4.57
C HIS A 63 -10.72 1.62 -3.20
N TRP A 64 -9.83 2.57 -2.90
CA TRP A 64 -9.84 3.22 -1.60
C TRP A 64 -10.65 4.51 -1.62
N LYS A 65 -11.60 4.60 -0.70
CA LYS A 65 -12.42 5.78 -0.43
C LYS A 65 -12.29 6.06 1.07
N PRO A 66 -11.46 7.03 1.50
CA PRO A 66 -11.32 7.36 2.91
C PRO A 66 -12.65 7.89 3.46
N SER A 67 -12.99 7.52 4.69
CA SER A 67 -14.14 8.08 5.43
C SER A 67 -13.95 9.58 5.66
N GLU A 68 -15.03 10.33 5.91
CA GLU A 68 -14.97 11.77 6.18
C GLU A 68 -14.02 12.10 7.35
N GLU A 69 -14.04 11.31 8.42
CA GLU A 69 -13.12 11.41 9.56
C GLU A 69 -11.63 11.31 9.15
N MET A 70 -11.32 10.41 8.20
CA MET A 70 -9.97 10.25 7.67
C MET A 70 -9.58 11.42 6.75
N GLN A 71 -10.54 11.98 6.01
CA GLN A 71 -10.30 13.19 5.19
C GLN A 71 -9.94 14.38 6.08
N LEU A 72 -10.64 14.54 7.21
CA LEU A 72 -10.34 15.55 8.22
C LEU A 72 -8.93 15.36 8.82
N ALA A 73 -8.56 14.14 9.21
CA ALA A 73 -7.22 13.86 9.75
C ALA A 73 -6.08 14.13 8.75
N VAL A 74 -6.31 13.86 7.46
CA VAL A 74 -5.35 14.18 6.40
C VAL A 74 -5.28 15.69 6.15
N MET A 75 -6.39 16.43 6.23
CA MET A 75 -6.38 17.90 6.06
C MET A 75 -5.70 18.61 7.24
N ASP A 76 -5.93 18.16 8.47
CA ASP A 76 -5.31 18.74 9.68
C ASP A 76 -3.78 18.67 9.62
N SER A 77 -3.23 17.55 9.13
CA SER A 77 -1.79 17.36 8.98
C SER A 77 -1.15 18.17 7.83
N ILE A 78 -1.95 18.72 6.91
CA ILE A 78 -1.47 19.62 5.83
C ILE A 78 -1.63 21.10 6.25
N SER A 79 -2.65 21.43 7.04
CA SER A 79 -2.93 22.79 7.50
C SER A 79 -2.12 23.24 8.73
N GLY A 80 -1.49 22.31 9.47
CA GLY A 80 -0.71 22.61 10.67
C GLY A 80 0.64 23.33 10.48
N GLN A 81 1.03 23.73 9.26
CA GLN A 81 2.31 24.41 8.97
C GLN A 81 2.20 25.93 8.74
N PHE A 82 1.00 26.53 8.76
CA PHE A 82 0.82 27.98 8.63
C PHE A 82 0.07 28.55 9.84
N TYR A 83 0.70 28.50 11.01
CA TYR A 83 0.45 29.52 12.03
C TYR A 83 1.45 30.65 11.78
N PRO A 84 1.03 31.82 11.27
CA PRO A 84 1.87 33.00 11.40
C PRO A 84 2.02 33.24 12.90
N THR A 85 3.25 33.11 13.41
CA THR A 85 3.59 33.71 14.69
C THR A 85 3.53 35.22 14.45
N ASP A 86 2.42 35.85 14.83
CA ASP A 86 2.37 37.30 15.01
C ASP A 86 3.29 37.64 16.20
N ASP A 87 4.46 38.21 15.89
CA ASP A 87 5.29 39.02 16.79
C ASP A 87 5.36 40.45 16.21
#